data_AF-A0A353ZGX8-F1
#
_entry.id   AF-A0A353ZGX8-F1
#
_cell.length_a   1.000
_cell.length_b   1.000
_cell.length_c   1.000
_cell.angle_alpha   90.00
_cell.angle_beta   90.00
_cell.angle_gamma   90.00
#
_symmetry.space_group_name_H-M   'P 1'
#
loop_
_entity.id
_entity.type
_entity.pdbx_description
1 polymer ?
#
loop_
_entity_poly.entity_id
_entity_poly.type
_entity_poly.pdbx_seq_one_letter_code
_entity_poly.pdbx_strand_id
1 'polypeptide(L)'
;MHSARLGFNPQKKEYVLEGKLADDTVRTLTGVRTGNRLLLESRAEDQTVHQVTLKLLNDKRTLLLYQTRAPRATQFTRVAEVGYTRAGTRLAEKGVTGRECVVTGGQGTIQLEHKGQSYWVCCTGCREAFVDDPEGVLAEAKKRGKKRE
;
A
#
# COMPACT_ATOMS: atom_id res chain seq x y z
N MET A 1 -13.86 -7.73 -9.31
CA MET A 1 -12.83 -8.58 -9.95
C MET A 1 -13.12 -10.01 -9.54
N HIS A 2 -13.28 -10.92 -10.50
CA HIS A 2 -13.58 -12.33 -10.22
C HIS A 2 -12.31 -13.15 -10.01
N SER A 3 -11.28 -12.93 -10.82
CA SER A 3 -10.01 -13.63 -10.72
C SER A 3 -8.89 -12.80 -11.32
N ALA A 4 -7.66 -13.09 -10.90
CA ALA A 4 -6.47 -12.62 -11.61
C ALA A 4 -5.35 -13.65 -11.51
N ARG A 5 -4.56 -13.74 -12.58
CA ARG A 5 -3.40 -14.62 -12.68
C ARG A 5 -2.19 -13.81 -13.14
N LEU A 6 -1.14 -13.81 -12.32
CA LEU A 6 0.18 -13.31 -12.70
C LEU A 6 1.07 -14.49 -13.10
N GLY A 7 1.65 -14.43 -14.29
CA GLY A 7 2.61 -15.41 -14.79
C GLY A 7 3.82 -14.74 -15.45
N PHE A 8 4.84 -15.55 -15.73
CA PHE A 8 6.01 -15.14 -16.52
C PHE A 8 6.00 -15.86 -17.86
N ASN A 9 6.10 -15.11 -18.95
CA ASN A 9 6.25 -15.64 -20.30
C ASN A 9 7.76 -15.74 -20.63
N PRO A 10 8.32 -16.96 -20.71
CA PRO A 10 9.75 -17.15 -20.95
C PRO A 10 10.19 -16.77 -22.37
N GLN A 11 9.31 -16.86 -23.37
CA GLN A 11 9.64 -16.53 -24.77
C GLN A 11 9.83 -15.02 -24.95
N LYS A 12 8.91 -14.24 -24.38
CA LYS A 12 8.95 -12.76 -24.44
C LYS A 12 9.74 -12.13 -23.29
N LYS A 13 10.16 -12.94 -22.30
CA LYS A 13 10.84 -12.51 -21.07
C LYS A 13 10.07 -11.42 -20.32
N GLU A 14 8.74 -11.51 -20.32
CA GLU A 14 7.84 -10.53 -19.71
C GLU A 14 6.89 -11.21 -18.73
N TYR A 15 6.39 -10.45 -17.77
CA TYR A 15 5.30 -10.85 -16.91
C TYR A 15 3.96 -10.51 -17.56
N VAL A 16 2.98 -11.38 -17.33
CA VAL A 16 1.61 -11.22 -17.83
C VAL A 16 0.66 -11.34 -16.66
N LEU A 17 -0.15 -10.30 -16.44
CA LEU A 17 -1.24 -10.29 -15.48
C LEU A 17 -2.55 -10.28 -16.25
N GLU A 18 -3.28 -11.38 -16.20
CA GLU A 18 -4.62 -11.49 -16.76
C GLU A 18 -5.64 -11.38 -15.63
N GLY A 19 -6.57 -10.43 -15.73
CA GLY A 19 -7.63 -10.22 -14.75
C GLY A 19 -9.01 -10.30 -15.39
N LYS A 20 -9.89 -11.11 -14.81
CA LYS A 20 -11.33 -11.10 -15.13
C LYS A 20 -12.03 -10.11 -14.20
N LEU A 21 -12.52 -9.01 -14.76
CA LEU A 21 -13.18 -7.92 -14.05
C LEU A 21 -14.62 -8.30 -13.67
N ALA A 22 -15.28 -7.44 -12.88
CA ALA A 22 -16.64 -7.71 -12.37
C ALA A 22 -17.73 -7.59 -13.46
N ASP A 23 -17.42 -6.92 -14.55
CA ASP A 23 -18.25 -6.78 -15.76
C ASP A 23 -17.95 -7.89 -16.80
N ASP A 24 -17.35 -9.00 -16.35
CA ASP A 24 -16.85 -10.11 -17.17
C ASP A 24 -15.77 -9.77 -18.21
N THR A 25 -15.33 -8.50 -18.30
CA THR A 25 -14.26 -8.14 -19.23
C THR A 25 -12.92 -8.70 -18.77
N VAL A 26 -12.10 -9.10 -19.74
CA VAL A 26 -10.74 -9.58 -19.49
C VAL A 26 -9.77 -8.45 -19.79
N ARG A 27 -8.86 -8.20 -18.85
CA ARG A 27 -7.77 -7.25 -19.03
C ARG A 27 -6.43 -7.94 -18.87
N THR A 28 -5.59 -7.80 -19.89
CA THR A 28 -4.24 -8.34 -19.90
C THR A 28 -3.24 -7.20 -19.79
N LEU A 29 -2.48 -7.19 -18.71
CA LEU A 29 -1.37 -6.28 -18.50
C LEU A 29 -0.06 -7.02 -18.71
N THR A 30 0.89 -6.41 -19.42
CA THR A 30 2.22 -6.98 -19.62
C THR A 30 3.30 -6.03 -19.16
N GLY A 31 4.47 -6.57 -18.86
CA GLY A 31 5.63 -5.74 -18.57
C GLY A 31 6.77 -6.49 -17.92
N VAL A 32 7.70 -5.75 -17.33
CA VAL A 32 8.99 -6.29 -16.93
C VAL A 32 9.32 -5.94 -15.49
N ARG A 33 10.16 -6.78 -14.89
CA ARG A 33 10.75 -6.50 -13.59
C ARG A 33 12.12 -5.87 -13.77
N THR A 34 12.29 -4.69 -13.21
CA THR A 34 13.58 -3.98 -13.13
C THR A 34 13.94 -3.82 -11.65
N GLY A 35 14.94 -4.57 -11.19
CA GLY A 35 15.35 -4.58 -9.79
C GLY A 35 14.23 -5.01 -8.84
N ASN A 36 13.81 -4.09 -7.97
CA ASN A 36 12.76 -4.28 -6.97
C ASN A 36 11.36 -3.88 -7.45
N ARG A 37 11.20 -3.49 -8.72
CA ARG A 37 9.95 -3.01 -9.30
C ARG A 37 9.51 -3.89 -10.46
N LEU A 38 8.30 -4.45 -10.38
CA LEU A 38 7.57 -5.01 -11.51
C LEU A 38 6.54 -3.97 -11.98
N LEU A 39 6.64 -3.55 -13.23
CA LEU A 39 5.69 -2.64 -13.86
C LEU A 39 4.93 -3.39 -14.95
N LEU A 40 3.62 -3.33 -14.89
CA LEU A 40 2.69 -3.95 -15.84
C LEU A 40 1.76 -2.87 -16.38
N GLU A 41 1.55 -2.86 -17.69
CA GLU A 41 0.69 -1.89 -18.36
C GLU A 41 -0.27 -2.56 -19.33
N SER A 42 -1.41 -1.92 -19.51
CA SER A 42 -2.35 -2.21 -20.60
C SER A 42 -2.94 -0.90 -21.11
N ARG A 43 -3.45 -0.93 -22.33
CA ARG A 43 -4.15 0.19 -22.95
C ARG A 43 -5.55 -0.28 -23.31
N ALA A 44 -6.56 0.40 -22.77
CA ALA A 44 -7.96 0.13 -23.08
C ALA A 44 -8.35 0.73 -24.44
N GLU A 45 -9.54 0.37 -24.93
CA GLU A 45 -10.09 0.82 -26.22
C GLU A 45 -10.25 2.34 -26.28
N ASP A 46 -10.63 2.96 -25.15
CA ASP A 46 -10.75 4.41 -24.98
C ASP A 46 -9.38 5.12 -24.91
N GLN A 47 -8.28 4.39 -25.15
CA GLN A 47 -6.89 4.85 -25.07
C GLN A 47 -6.41 5.14 -23.64
N THR A 48 -7.19 4.84 -22.60
CA THR A 48 -6.76 4.94 -21.21
C THR A 48 -5.67 3.92 -20.93
N VAL A 49 -4.56 4.37 -20.34
CA VAL A 49 -3.48 3.49 -19.91
C VAL A 49 -3.71 3.09 -18.46
N HIS A 50 -3.68 1.79 -18.21
CA HIS A 50 -3.76 1.21 -16.88
C HIS A 50 -2.40 0.65 -16.49
N GLN A 51 -1.90 1.06 -15.33
CA GLN A 51 -0.61 0.62 -14.82
C GLN A 51 -0.78 -0.05 -13.46
N VAL A 52 -0.20 -1.24 -13.30
CA VAL A 52 -0.03 -1.92 -12.03
C VAL A 52 1.47 -2.00 -11.72
N THR A 53 1.89 -1.44 -10.60
CA THR A 53 3.28 -1.52 -10.12
C THR A 53 3.32 -2.34 -8.84
N LEU A 54 4.14 -3.39 -8.79
CA LEU A 54 4.55 -4.05 -7.56
C LEU A 54 5.98 -3.60 -7.23
N LYS A 55 6.17 -2.94 -6.09
CA LYS A 55 7.47 -2.41 -5.65
C LYS A 55 7.83 -2.96 -4.28
N LEU A 56 8.92 -3.70 -4.19
CA LEU A 56 9.53 -4.06 -2.91
C LEU A 56 10.26 -2.83 -2.37
N LEU A 57 9.70 -2.17 -1.37
CA LEU A 57 10.30 -0.99 -0.75
C LEU A 57 11.52 -1.36 0.08
N ASN A 58 11.43 -2.48 0.79
CA ASN A 58 12.48 -3.12 1.59
C ASN A 58 12.15 -4.61 1.74
N ASP A 59 12.94 -5.32 2.55
CA ASP A 59 12.83 -6.75 2.85
C ASP A 59 11.48 -7.19 3.45
N LYS A 60 10.76 -6.26 4.08
CA LYS A 60 9.50 -6.49 4.80
C LYS A 60 8.27 -5.83 4.18
N ARG A 61 8.42 -4.93 3.20
CA ARG A 61 7.30 -4.13 2.67
C ARG A 61 7.25 -4.17 1.15
N THR A 62 6.09 -4.55 0.62
CA THR A 62 5.76 -4.45 -0.80
C THR A 62 4.56 -3.52 -0.97
N LEU A 63 4.63 -2.63 -1.96
CA LEU A 63 3.48 -1.84 -2.41
C LEU A 63 3.00 -2.36 -3.75
N LEU A 64 1.69 -2.53 -3.87
CA LEU A 64 0.98 -2.68 -5.13
C LEU A 64 0.23 -1.38 -5.39
N LEU A 65 0.54 -0.73 -6.51
CA LEU A 65 -0.08 0.50 -6.96
C LEU A 65 -0.88 0.23 -8.22
N TYR A 66 -2.13 0.71 -8.25
CA TYR A 66 -2.93 0.79 -9.45
C TYR A 66 -3.13 2.25 -9.83
N GLN A 67 -2.77 2.58 -11.06
CA GLN A 67 -2.80 3.93 -11.59
C GLN A 67 -3.41 3.95 -12.99
N THR A 68 -4.00 5.08 -13.37
CA THR A 68 -4.54 5.30 -14.71
C THR A 68 -4.00 6.59 -15.31
N ARG A 69 -3.89 6.62 -16.64
CA ARG A 69 -3.59 7.84 -17.39
C ARG A 69 -4.56 7.94 -18.55
N ALA A 70 -5.41 8.95 -18.50
CA ALA A 70 -6.32 9.27 -19.60
C ALA A 70 -5.55 9.62 -20.89
N PRO A 71 -6.15 9.50 -22.08
CA PRO A 71 -5.43 9.62 -23.36
C PRO A 71 -4.65 10.93 -23.56
N ARG A 72 -5.17 12.04 -23.00
CA ARG A 72 -4.56 13.38 -23.09
C ARG A 72 -3.83 13.81 -21.82
N ALA A 73 -3.83 12.97 -20.79
CA ALA A 73 -3.17 13.28 -19.53
C ALA A 73 -1.66 13.01 -19.64
N THR A 74 -0.85 13.92 -19.12
CA THR A 74 0.62 13.76 -19.04
C THR A 74 1.04 12.97 -17.80
N GLN A 75 0.20 12.93 -16.76
CA GLN A 75 0.48 12.30 -15.48
C GLN A 75 -0.46 11.13 -15.20
N PHE A 76 0.05 10.16 -14.44
CA PHE A 76 -0.77 9.07 -13.90
C PHE A 76 -1.51 9.51 -12.64
N THR A 77 -2.80 9.24 -12.56
CA THR A 77 -3.59 9.36 -11.34
C THR A 77 -3.49 8.07 -10.55
N ARG A 78 -3.19 8.15 -9.25
CA ARG A 78 -3.22 6.98 -8.35
C ARG A 78 -4.68 6.65 -8.02
N VAL A 79 -5.12 5.46 -8.44
CA VAL A 79 -6.50 4.99 -8.22
C VAL A 79 -6.60 4.16 -6.96
N ALA A 80 -5.65 3.24 -6.74
CA ALA A 80 -5.63 2.41 -5.54
C ALA A 80 -4.19 2.06 -5.14
N GLU A 81 -4.01 1.78 -3.85
CA GLU A 81 -2.78 1.26 -3.28
C GLU A 81 -3.10 0.15 -2.29
N VAL A 82 -2.40 -0.98 -2.42
CA VAL A 82 -2.33 -2.01 -1.39
C VAL A 82 -0.91 -2.07 -0.90
N GLY A 83 -0.71 -1.84 0.38
CA GLY A 83 0.58 -2.04 0.98
C GLY A 83 0.59 -3.29 1.86
N TYR A 84 1.48 -4.23 1.53
CA TYR A 84 1.69 -5.47 2.25
C TYR A 84 2.94 -5.44 3.11
N THR A 85 2.79 -5.64 4.43
CA THR A 85 3.89 -5.81 5.38
C THR A 85 3.97 -7.27 5.76
N ARG A 86 5.17 -7.86 5.70
CA ARG A 86 5.42 -9.26 6.07
C ARG A 86 4.91 -9.55 7.48
N ALA A 87 4.14 -10.63 7.64
CA ALA A 87 3.69 -11.09 8.95
C ALA A 87 4.87 -11.23 9.94
N GLY A 88 4.64 -10.85 11.19
CA GLY A 88 5.68 -10.81 12.24
C GLY A 88 6.61 -9.59 12.16
N THR A 89 6.52 -8.74 11.14
CA THR A 89 7.28 -7.48 11.05
C THR A 89 6.37 -6.27 11.31
N ARG A 90 6.98 -5.08 11.38
CA ARG A 90 6.25 -3.81 11.61
C ARG A 90 6.58 -2.82 10.52
N LEU A 91 5.59 -1.99 10.19
CA LEU A 91 5.74 -0.90 9.24
C LEU A 91 6.77 0.13 9.74
N ALA A 92 6.72 0.46 11.02
CA ALA A 92 7.68 1.33 11.70
C ALA A 92 8.92 0.58 12.18
N GLU A 93 10.07 1.23 12.14
CA GLU A 93 11.31 0.72 12.74
C GLU A 93 11.33 0.90 14.26
N LYS A 94 12.08 0.04 14.96
CA LYS A 94 12.30 0.21 16.41
C LYS A 94 13.20 1.44 16.61
N GLY A 95 12.91 2.24 17.65
CA GLY A 95 13.81 3.30 18.09
C GLY A 95 13.48 4.71 17.59
N VAL A 96 12.22 5.00 17.27
CA VAL A 96 11.79 6.40 17.09
C VAL A 96 12.10 7.15 18.38
N THR A 97 13.09 8.04 18.33
CA THR A 97 13.36 8.99 19.40
C THR A 97 12.30 10.10 19.32
N GLY A 98 11.42 10.18 20.32
CA GLY A 98 10.39 11.22 20.42
C GLY A 98 8.95 10.71 20.32
N ARG A 99 8.09 11.50 19.68
CA ARG A 99 6.63 11.29 19.61
C ARG A 99 6.32 10.07 18.75
N GLU A 100 5.78 9.01 19.33
CA GLU A 100 5.46 7.75 18.64
C GLU A 100 4.01 7.76 18.11
N CYS A 101 3.83 7.25 16.89
CA CYS A 101 2.52 7.01 16.30
C CYS A 101 1.79 5.91 17.07
N VAL A 102 0.66 6.24 17.71
CA VAL A 102 -0.12 5.29 18.51
C VAL A 102 -0.74 4.16 17.68
N VAL A 103 -0.87 4.34 16.36
CA VAL A 103 -1.38 3.29 15.46
C VAL A 103 -0.25 2.34 15.04
N THR A 104 0.84 2.88 14.50
CA THR A 104 1.86 2.08 13.79
C THR A 104 3.15 1.87 14.59
N GLY A 105 3.38 2.64 15.65
CA GLY A 105 4.65 2.74 16.36
C GLY A 105 5.74 3.52 15.62
N GLY A 106 5.38 4.21 14.53
CA GLY A 106 6.30 5.05 13.74
C GLY A 106 6.52 6.43 14.32
N GLN A 107 7.21 7.30 13.59
CA GLN A 107 7.36 8.70 14.01
C GLN A 107 6.03 9.44 13.88
N GLY A 108 5.54 9.92 15.01
CA GLY A 108 4.35 10.75 15.10
C GLY A 108 4.67 12.19 14.70
N THR A 109 3.96 12.69 13.70
CA THR A 109 4.11 14.05 13.17
C THR A 109 2.85 14.90 13.40
N ILE A 110 1.73 14.24 13.70
CA ILE A 110 0.42 14.85 13.87
C ILE A 110 -0.06 14.62 15.30
N GLN A 111 -0.40 15.70 16.01
CA GLN A 111 -0.98 15.64 17.35
C GLN A 111 -2.49 15.41 17.29
N LEU A 112 -3.00 14.60 18.20
CA LEU A 112 -4.42 14.33 18.47
C LEU A 112 -4.68 14.50 19.97
N GLU A 113 -5.91 14.83 20.34
CA GLU A 113 -6.35 14.81 21.74
C GLU A 113 -7.48 13.80 21.91
N HIS A 114 -7.40 12.99 22.98
CA HIS A 114 -8.47 12.08 23.37
C HIS A 114 -8.49 11.93 24.88
N LYS A 115 -9.67 12.13 25.50
CA LYS A 115 -9.86 12.08 26.96
C LYS A 115 -8.85 12.95 27.74
N GLY A 116 -8.57 14.16 27.23
CA GLY A 116 -7.64 15.11 27.86
C GLY A 116 -6.16 14.73 27.77
N GLN A 117 -5.80 13.70 27.00
CA GLN A 117 -4.41 13.31 26.74
C GLN A 117 -4.05 13.55 25.28
N SER A 118 -2.80 13.99 25.06
CA SER A 118 -2.24 14.17 23.72
C SER A 118 -1.62 12.87 23.20
N TYR A 119 -2.04 12.46 22.01
CA TYR A 119 -1.51 11.33 21.25
C TYR A 119 -0.91 11.80 19.94
N TRP A 120 -0.08 10.96 19.33
CA TRP A 120 0.60 11.29 18.08
C TRP A 120 0.34 10.22 17.02
N VAL A 121 0.23 10.63 15.76
CA VAL A 121 0.09 9.73 14.60
C VAL A 121 0.98 10.19 13.43
N CYS A 122 1.31 9.27 12.52
CA CYS A 122 2.26 9.54 11.43
C CYS A 122 1.63 10.11 10.15
N CYS A 123 0.31 9.95 9.97
CA CYS A 123 -0.40 10.40 8.78
C CYS A 123 -1.91 10.53 9.05
N THR A 124 -2.66 11.12 8.11
CA THR A 124 -4.12 11.27 8.18
C THR A 124 -4.85 9.93 8.27
N GLY A 125 -4.39 8.90 7.56
CA GLY A 125 -4.98 7.55 7.69
C GLY A 125 -4.84 6.95 9.10
N CYS A 126 -3.74 7.26 9.81
CA CYS A 126 -3.62 6.87 11.21
C CYS A 126 -4.46 7.74 12.14
N ARG A 127 -4.73 9.00 11.78
CA ARG A 127 -5.71 9.83 12.50
C ARG A 127 -7.11 9.22 12.38
N GLU A 128 -7.54 8.88 11.17
CA GLU A 128 -8.85 8.26 10.90
C GLU A 128 -8.98 6.95 11.67
N ALA A 129 -8.01 6.04 11.55
CA ALA A 129 -8.01 4.78 12.30
C ALA A 129 -8.10 4.97 13.83
N PHE A 130 -7.46 6.03 14.37
CA PHE A 130 -7.55 6.36 15.78
C PHE A 130 -8.90 6.96 16.17
N VAL A 131 -9.54 7.73 15.29
CA VAL A 131 -10.87 8.31 15.54
C VAL A 131 -11.95 7.23 15.46
N ASP A 132 -11.82 6.26 14.55
CA ASP A 132 -12.76 5.16 14.37
C ASP A 132 -12.76 4.18 15.54
N ASP A 133 -11.58 3.84 16.07
CA ASP A 133 -11.43 2.96 17.25
C ASP A 133 -10.29 3.41 18.18
N PRO A 134 -10.51 4.48 18.98
CA PRO A 134 -9.47 5.02 19.85
C PRO A 134 -9.08 4.04 20.96
N GLU A 135 -10.04 3.32 21.54
CA GLU A 135 -9.76 2.41 22.66
C GLU A 135 -8.97 1.17 22.20
N GLY A 136 -9.34 0.57 21.07
CA GLY A 136 -8.62 -0.57 20.51
C GLY A 136 -7.19 -0.20 20.10
N VAL A 137 -7.01 0.96 19.46
CA VAL A 137 -5.67 1.47 19.12
C VAL A 137 -4.82 1.71 20.36
N LEU A 138 -5.38 2.31 21.42
CA LEU A 138 -4.66 2.55 22.67
C LEU A 138 -4.33 1.26 23.43
N ALA A 139 -5.22 0.26 23.40
CA ALA A 139 -4.96 -1.04 23.98
C ALA A 139 -3.79 -1.75 23.28
N GLU A 140 -3.78 -1.74 21.94
CA GLU A 140 -2.66 -2.25 21.14
C GLU A 140 -1.38 -1.46 21.40
N ALA A 141 -1.46 -0.13 21.52
CA ALA A 141 -0.32 0.70 21.87
C ALA A 141 0.29 0.34 23.24
N LYS A 142 -0.54 0.13 24.25
CA LYS A 142 -0.09 -0.32 25.59
C LYS A 142 0.56 -1.71 25.53
N LYS A 143 -0.03 -2.67 24.79
CA LYS A 143 0.56 -4.00 24.59
C LYS A 143 1.94 -3.91 23.91
N ARG A 144 2.12 -2.98 22.96
CA ARG A 144 3.42 -2.74 22.31
C ARG A 144 4.45 -2.16 23.28
N GLY A 145 4.05 -1.25 24.16
CA GLY A 145 4.91 -0.71 25.22
C GLY A 145 5.41 -1.80 26.16
N LYS A 146 4.51 -2.67 26.64
CA LYS A 146 4.85 -3.77 27.55
C LYS A 146 5.76 -4.85 26.95
N LYS A 147 5.78 -5.03 25.63
CA LYS A 147 6.67 -5.97 24.92
C LYS A 147 8.08 -5.41 24.63
N ARG A 148 8.33 -4.14 24.99
CA ARG A 148 9.64 -3.48 24.83
C ARG A 148 10.45 -3.44 26.14
N GLU A 149 9.81 -3.67 27.28
CA GLU A 149 10.41 -4.00 28.58
C GLU A 149 10.81 -5.47 28.63
#